data_AF-A0A392U3A6-F1
#
_entry.id   AF-A0A392U3A6-F1
#
_cell.length_a   1.000
_cell.length_b   1.000
_cell.length_c   1.000
_cell.angle_alpha   90.00
_cell.angle_beta   90.00
_cell.angle_gamma   90.00
#
_symmetry.space_group_name_H-M   'P 1'
#
loop_
_entity.id
_entity.type
_entity.pdbx_description
1 polymer ?
#
loop_
_entity_poly.entity_id
_entity_poly.type
_entity_poly.pdbx_seq_one_letter_code
_entity_poly.pdbx_strand_id
1 'polypeptide(L)'
;AIGRSTIFALEIFSEHHNWKSRGTGRVQFETFEAKSKALTLSNNEKLLFKSHFLRLSDTKDDIVARPYLARNRLNNCTLHAGF
;
A
#
# COMPACT_ATOMS: atom_id res chain seq x y z
N ALA A 1 -14.94 7.58 13.85
CA ALA A 1 -14.12 6.42 14.26
C ALA A 1 -13.23 6.03 13.09
N ILE A 2 -11.94 5.82 13.31
CA ILE A 2 -11.07 5.19 12.31
C ILE A 2 -11.52 3.73 12.19
N GLY A 3 -11.75 3.25 10.96
CA GLY A 3 -12.32 1.93 10.68
C GLY A 3 -11.46 0.79 11.21
N ARG A 4 -11.96 -0.46 11.09
CA ARG A 4 -11.20 -1.66 11.47
C ARG A 4 -9.84 -1.68 10.75
N SER A 5 -8.78 -1.98 11.49
CA SER A 5 -7.41 -2.10 10.97
C SER A 5 -7.37 -3.21 9.93
N THR A 6 -7.52 -2.84 8.67
CA THR A 6 -7.57 -3.77 7.53
C THR A 6 -6.45 -3.48 6.53
N ILE A 7 -5.93 -2.25 6.56
CA ILE A 7 -4.79 -1.78 5.79
C ILE A 7 -3.57 -1.72 6.69
N PHE A 8 -2.51 -2.38 6.26
CA PHE A 8 -1.23 -2.43 6.94
C PHE A 8 -0.29 -1.30 6.52
N ALA A 9 -0.22 -1.04 5.21
CA ALA A 9 0.57 0.02 4.59
C ALA A 9 -0.08 0.46 3.27
N LEU A 10 0.15 1.70 2.88
CA LEU A 10 -0.28 2.27 1.61
C LEU A 10 0.81 3.19 1.09
N GLU A 11 1.12 3.08 -0.19
CA GLU A 11 1.97 4.00 -0.93
C GLU A 11 1.16 4.58 -2.09
N ILE A 12 1.14 5.90 -2.23
CA ILE A 12 0.61 6.57 -3.42
C ILE A 12 1.81 7.05 -4.20
N PHE A 13 1.93 6.61 -5.46
CA PHE A 13 3.06 7.02 -6.28
C PHE A 13 2.92 8.49 -6.64
N SER A 14 4.01 9.24 -6.46
CA SER A 14 4.12 10.65 -6.80
C SER A 14 5.30 10.91 -7.73
N GLU A 15 5.26 12.03 -8.43
CA GLU A 15 6.41 12.56 -9.16
C GLU A 15 7.39 13.22 -8.18
N HIS A 16 8.67 12.86 -8.25
CA HIS A 16 9.69 13.32 -7.29
C HIS A 16 9.86 14.86 -7.27
N HIS A 17 9.72 15.51 -8.42
CA HIS A 17 10.06 16.93 -8.56
C HIS A 17 8.95 17.89 -8.07
N ASN A 18 7.69 17.44 -8.01
CA ASN A 18 6.54 18.30 -7.67
C ASN A 18 5.53 17.61 -6.71
N TRP A 19 5.80 16.38 -6.28
CA TRP A 19 4.96 15.55 -5.41
C TRP A 19 3.55 15.27 -5.95
N LYS A 20 3.31 15.47 -7.24
CA LYS A 20 2.01 15.23 -7.86
C LYS A 20 1.72 13.74 -7.91
N SER A 21 0.52 13.35 -7.48
CA SER A 21 0.05 11.97 -7.54
C SER A 21 0.00 11.46 -8.99
N ARG A 22 0.44 10.23 -9.20
CA ARG A 22 0.35 9.50 -10.47
C ARG A 22 -0.99 8.77 -10.64
N GLY A 23 -1.93 8.92 -9.70
CA GLY A 23 -3.25 8.28 -9.74
C GLY A 23 -3.24 6.78 -9.46
N THR A 24 -2.12 6.25 -8.97
CA THR A 24 -1.93 4.83 -8.65
C THR A 24 -1.02 4.67 -7.44
N GLY A 25 -0.96 3.46 -6.90
CA GLY A 25 -0.23 3.15 -5.69
C GLY A 25 -0.27 1.66 -5.36
N ARG A 26 0.19 1.33 -4.16
CA ARG A 26 0.20 -0.03 -3.61
C ARG A 26 -0.43 -0.03 -2.23
N VAL A 27 -1.14 -1.11 -1.93
CA VAL A 27 -1.79 -1.30 -0.63
C VAL A 27 -1.49 -2.68 -0.08
N GLN A 28 -0.90 -2.72 1.10
CA GLN A 28 -0.70 -3.94 1.85
C GLN A 28 -1.85 -4.07 2.86
N PHE A 29 -2.55 -5.20 2.83
CA PHE A 29 -3.61 -5.52 3.80
C PHE A 29 -3.04 -6.23 5.02
N GLU A 30 -3.70 -6.07 6.17
CA GLU A 30 -3.30 -6.78 7.40
C GLU A 30 -3.55 -8.28 7.32
N THR A 31 -4.59 -8.70 6.61
CA THR A 31 -4.99 -10.10 6.48
C THR A 31 -5.30 -10.47 5.03
N PHE A 32 -5.14 -11.76 4.71
CA PHE A 32 -5.54 -12.30 3.43
C PHE A 32 -7.05 -12.12 3.18
N GLU A 33 -7.87 -12.28 4.21
CA GLU A 33 -9.32 -12.06 4.12
C GLU A 33 -9.66 -10.63 3.72
N ALA A 34 -9.01 -9.62 4.33
CA ALA A 34 -9.22 -8.22 3.99
C ALA A 34 -8.82 -7.93 2.54
N LYS A 35 -7.68 -8.46 2.08
CA LYS A 35 -7.24 -8.39 0.69
C LYS A 35 -8.27 -9.01 -0.27
N SER A 36 -8.68 -10.24 0.00
CA SER A 36 -9.64 -10.96 -0.83
C SER A 36 -10.97 -10.22 -0.92
N LYS A 37 -11.46 -9.68 0.20
CA LYS A 37 -12.68 -8.89 0.24
C LYS A 37 -12.55 -7.60 -0.57
N ALA A 38 -11.43 -6.90 -0.47
CA ALA A 38 -11.19 -5.68 -1.24
C ALA A 38 -11.15 -5.94 -2.75
N LEU A 39 -10.49 -7.02 -3.19
CA LEU A 39 -10.49 -7.45 -4.59
C LEU A 39 -11.91 -7.75 -5.09
N THR A 40 -12.69 -8.50 -4.32
CA THR A 40 -14.10 -8.79 -4.66
C THR A 40 -14.95 -7.53 -4.75
N LEU A 41 -14.77 -6.57 -3.83
CA LEU A 41 -15.48 -5.29 -3.88
C LEU A 41 -15.05 -4.45 -5.08
N SER A 42 -13.77 -4.46 -5.44
CA SER A 42 -13.26 -3.77 -6.62
C SER A 42 -13.86 -4.33 -7.91
N ASN A 43 -13.86 -5.65 -8.07
CA ASN A 43 -14.42 -6.34 -9.25
C ASN A 43 -15.92 -6.10 -9.43
N ASN A 44 -16.64 -5.87 -8.33
CA ASN A 44 -18.07 -5.57 -8.35
C ASN A 44 -18.37 -4.07 -8.39
N GLU A 45 -17.37 -3.21 -8.64
CA GLU A 45 -17.51 -1.75 -8.68
C GLU A 45 -18.15 -1.18 -7.39
N LYS A 46 -17.79 -1.73 -6.24
CA LYS A 46 -18.31 -1.30 -4.92
C LYS A 46 -17.37 -0.39 -4.15
N LEU A 47 -16.21 -0.05 -4.73
CA LEU A 47 -15.22 0.85 -4.12
C LEU A 47 -15.26 2.22 -4.78
N LEU A 48 -16.30 3.01 -4.50
CA LEU A 48 -16.48 4.34 -5.09
C LEU A 48 -15.71 5.41 -4.30
N PHE A 49 -14.87 6.18 -5.00
CA PHE A 49 -14.18 7.34 -4.44
C PHE A 49 -14.22 8.51 -5.43
N LYS A 50 -14.78 9.65 -5.00
CA LYS A 50 -14.89 10.88 -5.84
C LYS A 50 -15.36 10.59 -7.27
N SER A 51 -16.46 9.86 -7.41
CA SER A 51 -17.07 9.47 -8.70
C SER A 51 -16.25 8.48 -9.56
N HIS A 52 -15.19 7.89 -9.01
CA HIS A 52 -14.39 6.89 -9.70
C HIS A 52 -14.36 5.58 -8.90
N PHE A 53 -14.52 4.44 -9.57
CA PHE A 53 -14.36 3.14 -8.94
C PHE A 53 -12.88 2.80 -8.81
N LEU A 54 -12.43 2.53 -7.58
CA LEU A 54 -11.08 2.08 -7.29
C LEU A 54 -10.88 0.67 -7.85
N ARG A 55 -9.87 0.52 -8.70
CA ARG A 55 -9.45 -0.75 -9.28
C ARG A 55 -8.29 -1.31 -8.49
N LEU A 56 -8.44 -2.53 -7.99
CA LEU A 56 -7.37 -3.30 -7.38
C LEU A 56 -7.02 -4.48 -8.28
N SER A 57 -5.74 -4.82 -8.30
CA SER A 57 -5.24 -6.04 -8.94
C SER A 57 -4.29 -6.72 -7.98
N ASP A 58 -4.22 -8.05 -8.07
CA ASP A 58 -3.34 -8.83 -7.21
C ASP A 58 -1.87 -8.68 -7.67
N THR A 59 -0.96 -8.58 -6.71
CA THR A 59 0.49 -8.53 -6.95
C THR A 59 1.25 -9.26 -5.84
N LYS A 60 2.43 -9.77 -6.20
CA LYS A 60 3.33 -10.52 -5.31
C LYS A 60 4.37 -9.62 -4.62
N ASP A 61 4.52 -8.38 -5.06
CA ASP A 61 5.61 -7.49 -4.63
C ASP A 61 5.31 -6.69 -3.35
N ASP A 62 4.10 -6.81 -2.79
CA ASP A 62 3.56 -5.87 -1.79
C ASP A 62 3.96 -6.16 -0.32
N ILE A 63 5.22 -6.54 -0.07
CA ILE A 63 5.71 -6.70 1.31
C ILE A 63 6.64 -5.53 1.65
N VAL A 64 6.08 -4.45 2.20
CA VAL A 64 6.90 -3.45 2.90
C VAL A 64 7.36 -4.11 4.20
N ALA A 65 8.65 -4.43 4.28
CA ALA A 65 9.25 -5.05 5.45
C ALA A 65 9.18 -4.08 6.65
N ARG A 66 8.39 -4.43 7.68
CA ARG A 66 8.30 -3.64 8.92
C ARG A 66 9.61 -3.75 9.72
N PRO A 67 10.37 -2.68 9.94
CA PRO A 67 11.58 -2.72 10.76
C PRO A 67 11.33 -3.12 12.23
N TYR A 68 10.09 -3.03 12.74
CA TYR A 68 9.81 -3.47 14.10
C TYR A 68 9.88 -4.99 14.25
N LEU A 69 9.58 -5.77 13.20
CA LEU A 69 9.79 -7.23 13.20
C LEU A 69 11.28 -7.51 13.06
N ALA A 70 11.86 -8.23 14.03
CA ALA A 70 13.31 -8.48 14.06
C ALA A 70 13.86 -9.04 12.74
N ARG A 71 13.11 -9.94 12.09
CA ARG A 71 13.46 -10.54 10.78
C ARG A 71 13.54 -9.56 9.60
N ASN A 72 12.94 -8.38 9.74
CA ASN A 72 12.86 -7.36 8.70
C ASN A 72 13.82 -6.19 8.97
N ARG A 73 14.54 -6.21 10.10
CA ARG A 73 15.58 -5.22 10.40
C ARG A 73 16.79 -5.52 9.53
N LEU A 74 17.25 -4.51 8.81
CA LEU A 74 18.52 -4.61 8.11
C LEU A 74 19.65 -4.42 9.14
N ASN A 75 20.52 -5.42 9.27
CA ASN A 75 21.72 -5.32 10.11
C ASN A 75 22.90 -4.83 9.26
N ASN A 76 23.75 -3.96 9.80
CA ASN A 76 24.94 -3.42 9.13
C ASN A 76 24.67 -2.60 7.85
N CYS A 77 23.54 -1.89 7.74
CA CYS A 77 23.34 -0.96 6.63
C CYS A 77 24.15 0.33 6.82
N THR A 78 24.94 0.69 5.82
CA THR A 78 25.59 2.00 5.71
C THR A 78 24.69 2.94 4.90
N LEU A 79 24.30 4.07 5.50
CA LEU A 79 23.61 5.15 4.79
C LEU A 79 24.64 6.21 4.42
N HIS A 80 24.76 6.52 3.13
CA HIS A 80 25.62 7.59 2.63
C HIS A 80 24.78 8.85 2.44
N ALA A 81 25.15 9.94 3.11
CA ALA A 81 24.58 11.26 2.88
C ALA A 81 25.57 12.08 2.05
N GLY A 82 25.08 12.68 0.96
CA GLY A 82 25.83 13.61 0.10
C GLY A 82 25.17 14.99 0.10
N PHE A 83 25.96 16.01 -0.22
CA PHE A 83 25.49 17.37 -0.49
C PHE A 83 25.04 17.52 -1.94
#